data_AF-A0A7S1J9U3-F1
#
_entry.id   AF-A0A7S1J9U3-F1
#
_cell.length_a   1.000
_cell.length_b   1.000
_cell.length_c   1.000
_cell.angle_alpha   90.00
_cell.angle_beta   90.00
_cell.angle_gamma   90.00
#
_symmetry.space_group_name_H-M   'P 1'
#
loop_
_entity.id
_entity.type
_entity.pdbx_description
1 polymer ?
#
loop_
_entity_poly.entity_id
_entity_poly.type
_entity_poly.pdbx_seq_one_letter_code
_entity_poly.pdbx_strand_id
1 'polypeptide(L)'
;RFYFLSNDDLLDVLSQIKNPVKIQTHLIKCFDNIKALEFSGQGGIDVAAMISSEGENVPLARPLKARGEVEKWLVLLEQNMVLTLKRAAKATIVEYVKKPREKWIFEHPVQLVLTACQIFWCREVEQALTSAQPLEAMAAHRDSCYDFLGLLASITCGDLTPIERQLVTTLVTIQVHGRDLMDQMVSEEVSRISDFGWRKQLRFEWLPRSGGS
;
A
#
# COMPACT_ATOMS: atom_id res chain seq x y z
N ARG A 1 3.45 9.47 -20.94
CA ARG A 1 3.53 8.01 -20.63
C ARG A 1 3.42 7.11 -21.87
N PHE A 2 3.11 7.64 -23.05
CA PHE A 2 2.96 6.84 -24.28
C PHE A 2 4.27 6.33 -24.90
N TYR A 3 5.43 6.72 -24.39
CA TYR A 3 6.72 6.16 -24.82
C TYR A 3 6.85 4.64 -24.54
N PHE A 4 6.01 4.09 -23.66
CA PHE A 4 5.93 2.65 -23.38
C PHE A 4 4.97 1.90 -24.31
N LEU A 5 4.23 2.62 -25.16
CA LEU A 5 3.34 2.03 -26.16
C LEU A 5 4.10 1.77 -27.46
N SER A 6 3.76 0.69 -28.14
CA SER A 6 4.19 0.50 -29.53
C SER A 6 3.53 1.54 -30.45
N ASN A 7 4.07 1.73 -31.65
CA ASN A 7 3.46 2.64 -32.63
C ASN A 7 2.01 2.24 -32.95
N ASP A 8 1.73 0.93 -33.05
CA ASP A 8 0.39 0.41 -33.31
C ASP A 8 -0.57 0.68 -32.15
N ASP A 9 -0.11 0.49 -30.90
CA ASP A 9 -0.89 0.82 -29.70
C ASP A 9 -1.21 2.32 -29.64
N LEU A 10 -0.22 3.18 -29.97
CA LEU A 10 -0.41 4.62 -29.97
C LEU A 10 -1.44 5.04 -31.03
N LEU A 11 -1.38 4.47 -32.23
CA LEU A 11 -2.36 4.71 -33.29
C LEU A 11 -3.77 4.24 -32.86
N ASP A 12 -3.88 3.10 -32.20
CA ASP A 12 -5.15 2.61 -31.67
C ASP A 12 -5.72 3.55 -30.60
N VAL A 13 -4.89 3.99 -29.63
CA VAL A 13 -5.26 4.99 -28.62
C VAL A 13 -5.77 6.28 -29.28
N LEU A 14 -5.05 6.79 -30.31
CA LEU A 14 -5.46 7.99 -31.04
C LEU A 14 -6.75 7.78 -31.84
N SER A 15 -6.99 6.58 -32.36
CA SER A 15 -8.23 6.25 -33.07
C SER A 15 -9.46 6.20 -32.15
N GLN A 16 -9.25 5.85 -30.87
CA GLN A 16 -10.31 5.70 -29.86
C GLN A 16 -10.43 6.89 -28.90
N ILE A 17 -9.89 8.08 -29.23
CA ILE A 17 -9.93 9.29 -28.36
C ILE A 17 -11.33 9.61 -27.82
N LYS A 18 -12.38 9.30 -28.59
CA LYS A 18 -13.78 9.56 -28.20
C LYS A 18 -14.39 8.50 -27.28
N ASN A 19 -13.73 7.37 -27.04
CA ASN A 19 -14.24 6.27 -26.24
C ASN A 19 -13.22 5.86 -25.15
N PRO A 20 -13.30 6.49 -23.95
CA PRO A 20 -12.40 6.21 -22.83
C PRO A 20 -12.39 4.75 -22.38
N VAL A 21 -13.51 4.04 -22.53
CA VAL A 21 -13.64 2.63 -22.12
C VAL A 21 -12.68 1.74 -22.91
N LYS A 22 -12.47 2.04 -24.19
CA LYS A 22 -11.54 1.29 -25.05
C LYS A 22 -10.07 1.56 -24.76
N ILE A 23 -9.74 2.70 -24.16
CA ILE A 23 -8.36 3.03 -23.77
C ILE A 23 -7.86 2.10 -22.65
N GLN A 24 -8.77 1.47 -21.90
CA GLN A 24 -8.43 0.59 -20.77
C GLN A 24 -7.47 -0.55 -21.13
N THR A 25 -7.55 -1.10 -22.34
CA THR A 25 -6.65 -2.19 -22.79
C THR A 25 -5.19 -1.79 -22.82
N HIS A 26 -4.90 -0.49 -22.88
CA HIS A 26 -3.57 0.09 -22.95
C HIS A 26 -3.07 0.62 -21.59
N LEU A 27 -3.93 0.68 -20.57
CA LEU A 27 -3.59 1.27 -19.28
C LEU A 27 -2.47 0.49 -18.57
N ILE A 28 -2.47 -0.84 -18.66
CA ILE A 28 -1.43 -1.67 -18.04
C ILE A 28 -0.03 -1.45 -18.66
N LYS A 29 0.03 -0.90 -19.88
CA LYS A 29 1.29 -0.49 -20.53
C LYS A 29 1.69 0.94 -20.15
N CYS A 30 0.73 1.77 -19.75
CA CYS A 30 0.94 3.17 -19.37
C CYS A 30 1.21 3.37 -17.87
N PHE A 31 0.68 2.48 -17.04
CA PHE A 31 0.78 2.48 -15.58
C PHE A 31 1.23 1.12 -15.09
N ASP A 32 2.04 1.10 -14.04
CA ASP A 32 2.61 -0.13 -13.51
C ASP A 32 1.54 -1.13 -13.07
N ASN A 33 0.46 -0.68 -12.42
CA ASN A 33 -0.63 -1.58 -11.98
C ASN A 33 -2.03 -0.94 -11.99
N ILE A 34 -2.35 -0.15 -13.01
CA ILE A 34 -3.75 0.20 -13.32
C ILE A 34 -4.16 -0.61 -14.53
N LYS A 35 -4.91 -1.69 -14.31
CA LYS A 35 -5.40 -2.56 -15.38
C LYS A 35 -6.70 -2.05 -15.97
N ALA A 36 -7.59 -1.53 -15.14
CA ALA A 36 -8.89 -1.03 -15.54
C ALA A 36 -9.33 0.16 -14.68
N LEU A 37 -10.36 0.85 -15.14
CA LEU A 37 -11.02 1.96 -14.48
C LEU A 37 -12.50 1.65 -14.35
N GLU A 38 -13.06 1.93 -13.19
CA GLU A 38 -14.49 1.90 -13.00
C GLU A 38 -15.09 3.20 -13.53
N PHE A 39 -15.93 3.12 -14.55
CA PHE A 39 -16.65 4.27 -15.10
C PHE A 39 -18.06 4.34 -14.52
N SER A 40 -18.50 5.57 -14.23
CA SER A 40 -19.78 5.89 -13.63
C SER A 40 -20.45 7.08 -14.33
N GLY A 41 -21.68 7.41 -13.91
CA GLY A 41 -22.42 8.57 -14.40
C GLY A 41 -23.15 8.37 -15.73
N GLN A 42 -24.04 9.30 -16.07
CA GLN A 42 -24.75 9.30 -17.35
C GLN A 42 -23.74 9.54 -18.49
N GLY A 43 -23.54 8.51 -19.33
CA GLY A 43 -22.61 8.53 -20.47
C GLY A 43 -21.30 7.79 -20.25
N GLY A 44 -21.03 7.20 -19.08
CA GLY A 44 -19.90 6.27 -18.88
C GLY A 44 -18.52 6.89 -19.04
N ILE A 45 -18.36 8.15 -18.64
CA ILE A 45 -17.13 8.95 -18.82
C ILE A 45 -16.50 9.42 -17.50
N ASP A 46 -17.20 9.26 -16.38
CA ASP A 46 -16.70 9.69 -15.07
C ASP A 46 -15.99 8.50 -14.40
N VAL A 47 -14.66 8.56 -14.33
CA VAL A 47 -13.84 7.56 -13.67
C VAL A 47 -14.05 7.68 -12.15
N ALA A 48 -14.57 6.62 -11.54
CA ALA A 48 -14.87 6.51 -10.13
C ALA A 48 -13.78 5.80 -9.34
N ALA A 49 -13.16 4.77 -9.91
CA ALA A 49 -12.14 3.96 -9.23
C ALA A 49 -11.07 3.44 -10.19
N MET A 50 -9.93 3.05 -9.62
CA MET A 50 -8.86 2.34 -10.30
C MET A 50 -8.93 0.86 -9.92
N ILE A 51 -8.69 -0.03 -10.88
CA ILE A 51 -8.72 -1.47 -10.65
C ILE A 51 -7.36 -2.05 -11.03
N SER A 52 -6.73 -2.74 -10.08
CA SER A 52 -5.41 -3.36 -10.25
C SER A 52 -5.47 -4.65 -11.08
N SER A 53 -4.30 -5.23 -11.39
CA SER A 53 -4.22 -6.52 -12.09
C SER A 53 -4.79 -7.68 -11.29
N GLU A 54 -4.69 -7.58 -9.96
CA GLU A 54 -5.19 -8.50 -8.94
C GLU A 54 -6.70 -8.32 -8.70
N GLY A 55 -7.30 -7.27 -9.28
CA GLY A 55 -8.72 -6.94 -9.12
C GLY A 55 -9.03 -6.06 -7.92
N GLU A 56 -8.02 -5.49 -7.25
CA GLU A 56 -8.24 -4.52 -6.16
C GLU A 56 -8.88 -3.25 -6.72
N ASN A 57 -10.05 -2.89 -6.20
CA ASN A 57 -10.74 -1.64 -6.54
C ASN A 57 -10.38 -0.56 -5.51
N VAL A 58 -9.78 0.53 -5.99
CA VAL A 58 -9.41 1.70 -5.19
C VAL A 58 -10.22 2.92 -5.68
N PRO A 59 -11.25 3.36 -4.93
CA PRO A 59 -12.04 4.53 -5.29
C PRO A 59 -11.19 5.81 -5.33
N LEU A 60 -11.38 6.61 -6.38
CA LEU A 60 -10.75 7.92 -6.48
C LEU A 60 -11.33 8.88 -5.45
N ALA A 61 -10.45 9.68 -4.82
CA ALA A 61 -10.88 10.68 -3.85
C ALA A 61 -11.79 11.76 -4.47
N ARG A 62 -11.71 11.96 -5.79
CA ARG A 62 -12.62 12.78 -6.57
C ARG A 62 -12.84 12.10 -7.93
N PRO A 63 -14.09 11.93 -8.41
CA PRO A 63 -14.33 11.43 -9.76
C PRO A 63 -13.64 12.29 -10.82
N LEU A 64 -13.06 11.64 -11.82
CA LEU A 64 -12.36 12.31 -12.92
C LEU A 64 -13.16 12.15 -14.22
N LYS A 65 -13.35 13.24 -14.97
CA LYS A 65 -13.98 13.16 -16.30
C LYS A 65 -12.95 12.82 -17.37
N ALA A 66 -13.09 11.66 -18.00
CA ALA A 66 -12.25 11.26 -19.14
C ALA A 66 -12.77 11.91 -20.43
N ARG A 67 -12.58 13.23 -20.56
CA ARG A 67 -13.01 14.03 -21.73
C ARG A 67 -11.84 14.72 -22.40
N GLY A 68 -11.91 14.84 -23.72
CA GLY A 68 -10.90 15.54 -24.53
C GLY A 68 -9.70 14.65 -24.85
N GLU A 69 -8.54 15.26 -25.01
CA GLU A 69 -7.30 14.56 -25.37
C GLU A 69 -6.92 13.52 -24.31
N VAL A 70 -6.60 12.30 -24.78
CA VAL A 70 -6.31 11.16 -23.90
C VAL A 70 -5.12 11.43 -22.98
N GLU A 71 -4.07 12.05 -23.51
CA GLU A 71 -2.91 12.43 -22.72
C GLU A 71 -3.26 13.35 -21.55
N LYS A 72 -4.13 14.35 -21.79
CA LYS A 72 -4.51 15.33 -20.75
C LYS A 72 -5.22 14.67 -19.59
N TRP A 73 -6.23 13.83 -19.86
CA TRP A 73 -6.96 13.19 -18.76
C TRP A 73 -6.18 12.04 -18.11
N LEU A 74 -5.25 11.38 -18.81
CA LEU A 74 -4.34 10.41 -18.19
C LEU A 74 -3.36 11.06 -17.20
N VAL A 75 -2.86 12.26 -17.52
CA VAL A 75 -2.06 13.07 -16.58
C VAL A 75 -2.89 13.46 -15.36
N LEU A 76 -4.16 13.84 -15.55
CA LEU A 76 -5.05 14.14 -14.43
C LEU A 76 -5.38 12.88 -13.60
N LEU A 77 -5.53 11.72 -14.24
CA LEU A 77 -5.70 10.43 -13.56
C LEU A 77 -4.51 10.12 -12.67
N GLU A 78 -3.28 10.29 -13.17
CA GLU A 78 -2.06 10.10 -12.38
C GLU A 78 -2.02 11.03 -11.15
N GLN A 79 -2.30 12.33 -11.34
CA GLN A 79 -2.32 13.28 -10.24
C GLN A 79 -3.37 12.90 -9.19
N ASN A 80 -4.54 12.45 -9.64
CA ASN A 80 -5.64 12.03 -8.77
C ASN A 80 -5.34 10.70 -8.05
N MET A 81 -4.69 9.74 -8.74
CA MET A 81 -4.16 8.50 -8.15
C MET A 81 -3.23 8.82 -6.98
N VAL A 82 -2.22 9.67 -7.20
CA VAL A 82 -1.26 10.06 -6.15
C VAL A 82 -1.97 10.76 -4.99
N LEU A 83 -2.91 11.67 -5.27
CA LEU A 83 -3.68 12.36 -4.23
C LEU A 83 -4.53 11.38 -3.42
N THR A 84 -5.20 10.44 -4.09
CA THR A 84 -6.07 9.42 -3.51
C THR A 84 -5.26 8.51 -2.59
N LEU A 85 -4.16 7.95 -3.07
CA LEU A 85 -3.29 7.07 -2.29
C LEU A 85 -2.64 7.81 -1.11
N LYS A 86 -2.23 9.07 -1.26
CA LYS A 86 -1.72 9.88 -0.13
C LYS A 86 -2.77 10.10 0.96
N ARG A 87 -4.03 10.35 0.59
CA ARG A 87 -5.13 10.51 1.55
C ARG A 87 -5.46 9.19 2.23
N ALA A 88 -5.57 8.11 1.46
CA ALA A 88 -5.82 6.78 1.98
C ALA A 88 -4.69 6.35 2.92
N ALA A 89 -3.41 6.55 2.55
CA ALA A 89 -2.26 6.22 3.39
C ALA A 89 -2.33 6.93 4.75
N LYS A 90 -2.67 8.23 4.77
CA LYS A 90 -2.86 8.98 6.02
C LYS A 90 -3.97 8.37 6.87
N ALA A 91 -5.11 8.01 6.27
CA ALA A 91 -6.23 7.39 6.98
C ALA A 91 -5.81 6.02 7.57
N THR A 92 -5.20 5.16 6.75
CA THR A 92 -4.69 3.85 7.15
C THR A 92 -3.75 3.94 8.36
N ILE A 93 -2.79 4.88 8.35
CA ILE A 93 -1.83 5.08 9.44
C ILE A 93 -2.51 5.61 10.71
N VAL A 94 -3.44 6.56 10.57
CA VAL A 94 -4.17 7.14 11.72
C VAL A 94 -5.09 6.11 12.39
N GLU A 95 -5.66 5.19 11.63
CA GLU A 95 -6.60 4.18 12.12
C GLU A 95 -5.91 2.94 12.70
N TYR A 96 -4.64 2.71 12.38
CA TYR A 96 -3.84 1.56 12.86
C TYR A 96 -3.93 1.35 14.37
N VAL A 97 -3.87 2.44 15.15
CA VAL A 97 -3.91 2.38 16.64
C VAL A 97 -5.32 2.47 17.22
N LYS A 98 -6.34 2.71 16.37
CA LYS A 98 -7.72 2.96 16.81
C LYS A 98 -8.63 1.75 16.69
N LYS A 99 -8.24 0.78 15.86
CA LYS A 99 -9.06 -0.37 15.49
C LYS A 99 -8.32 -1.68 15.77
N PRO A 100 -9.04 -2.76 16.12
CA PRO A 100 -8.46 -4.09 16.21
C PRO A 100 -7.86 -4.50 14.86
N ARG A 101 -6.72 -5.20 14.89
CA ARG A 101 -5.92 -5.47 13.69
C ARG A 101 -6.65 -6.39 12.71
N GLU A 102 -7.34 -7.39 13.24
CA GLU A 102 -8.14 -8.36 12.50
C GLU A 102 -9.28 -7.74 11.69
N LYS A 103 -9.69 -6.51 12.00
CA LYS A 103 -10.64 -5.74 11.19
C LYS A 103 -9.94 -4.71 10.32
N TRP A 104 -9.01 -3.97 10.91
CA TRP A 104 -8.30 -2.87 10.25
C TRP A 104 -7.58 -3.29 8.96
N ILE A 105 -7.00 -4.50 8.91
CA ILE A 105 -6.31 -4.98 7.71
C ILE A 105 -7.22 -5.07 6.47
N PHE A 106 -8.53 -5.27 6.64
CA PHE A 106 -9.48 -5.44 5.53
C PHE A 106 -10.17 -4.14 5.10
N GLU A 107 -9.98 -3.04 5.85
CA GLU A 107 -10.67 -1.77 5.60
C GLU A 107 -9.86 -0.79 4.73
N HIS A 108 -8.66 -1.19 4.32
CA HIS A 108 -7.72 -0.35 3.60
C HIS A 108 -7.10 -1.10 2.40
N PRO A 109 -6.66 -0.37 1.36
CA PRO A 109 -5.95 -0.98 0.25
C PRO A 109 -4.74 -1.79 0.72
N VAL A 110 -4.54 -2.96 0.12
CA VAL A 110 -3.57 -3.97 0.49
C VAL A 110 -2.18 -3.36 0.66
N GLN A 111 -1.70 -2.63 -0.34
CA GLN A 111 -0.36 -2.02 -0.30
C GLN A 111 -0.20 -1.03 0.87
N LEU A 112 -1.27 -0.31 1.23
CA LEU A 112 -1.24 0.65 2.33
C LEU A 112 -1.22 -0.03 3.69
N VAL A 113 -1.91 -1.15 3.84
CA VAL A 113 -1.84 -2.01 5.04
C VAL A 113 -0.43 -2.52 5.23
N LEU A 114 0.18 -3.09 4.19
CA LEU A 114 1.55 -3.61 4.23
C LEU A 114 2.56 -2.52 4.61
N THR A 115 2.44 -1.35 3.97
CA THR A 115 3.32 -0.20 4.23
C THR A 115 3.16 0.32 5.66
N ALA A 116 1.91 0.45 6.15
CA ALA A 116 1.65 0.90 7.51
C ALA A 116 2.20 -0.09 8.55
N CYS A 117 2.05 -1.41 8.34
CA CYS A 117 2.67 -2.42 9.21
C CYS A 117 4.19 -2.27 9.28
N GLN A 118 4.87 -2.03 8.15
CA GLN A 118 6.32 -1.79 8.16
C GLN A 118 6.71 -0.50 8.88
N ILE A 119 5.96 0.59 8.69
CA ILE A 119 6.19 1.86 9.38
C ILE A 119 6.10 1.68 10.90
N PHE A 120 5.04 1.03 11.37
CA PHE A 120 4.84 0.86 12.80
C PHE A 120 5.81 -0.16 13.40
N TRP A 121 6.17 -1.22 12.68
CA TRP A 121 7.24 -2.12 13.10
C TRP A 121 8.55 -1.37 13.31
N CYS A 122 8.99 -0.54 12.34
CA CYS A 122 10.20 0.27 12.51
C CYS A 122 10.09 1.21 13.73
N ARG A 123 8.94 1.85 13.91
CA ARG A 123 8.69 2.76 15.04
C ARG A 123 8.73 2.03 16.38
N GLU A 124 8.13 0.85 16.49
CA GLU A 124 8.07 0.05 17.71
C GLU A 124 9.48 -0.46 18.09
N VAL A 125 10.30 -0.86 17.10
CA VAL A 125 11.72 -1.17 17.30
C VAL A 125 12.49 0.04 17.82
N GLU A 126 12.36 1.20 17.19
CA GLU A 126 13.07 2.41 17.64
C GLU A 126 12.62 2.88 19.03
N GLN A 127 11.34 2.71 19.36
CA GLN A 127 10.81 2.96 20.70
C GLN A 127 11.40 1.98 21.73
N ALA A 128 11.51 0.70 21.40
CA ALA A 128 12.15 -0.28 22.26
C ALA A 128 13.63 0.07 22.52
N LEU A 129 14.37 0.42 21.46
CA LEU A 129 15.80 0.80 21.54
C LEU A 129 16.07 2.10 22.29
N THR A 130 15.06 2.97 22.45
CA THR A 130 15.18 4.24 23.18
C THR A 130 14.55 4.19 24.57
N SER A 131 13.99 3.04 24.96
CA SER A 131 13.42 2.83 26.28
C SER A 131 14.50 2.79 27.37
N ALA A 132 14.07 2.87 28.64
CA ALA A 132 14.99 2.75 29.78
C ALA A 132 15.63 1.35 29.90
N GLN A 133 14.98 0.31 29.37
CA GLN A 133 15.44 -1.08 29.40
C GLN A 133 15.35 -1.70 27.98
N PRO A 134 16.25 -1.33 27.05
CA PRO A 134 16.15 -1.71 25.65
C PRO A 134 16.06 -3.21 25.38
N LEU A 135 16.85 -4.03 26.09
CA LEU A 135 16.86 -5.49 25.88
C LEU A 135 15.51 -6.13 26.26
N GLU A 136 14.93 -5.70 27.37
CA GLU A 136 13.62 -6.17 27.83
C GLU A 136 12.50 -5.70 26.87
N ALA A 137 12.55 -4.44 26.43
CA ALA A 137 11.59 -3.88 25.49
C ALA A 137 11.67 -4.55 24.10
N MET A 138 12.88 -4.87 23.62
CA MET A 138 13.09 -5.60 22.36
C MET A 138 12.56 -7.02 22.44
N ALA A 139 12.76 -7.71 23.58
CA ALA A 139 12.19 -9.03 23.82
C ALA A 139 10.65 -9.00 23.86
N ALA A 140 10.07 -8.00 24.54
CA ALA A 140 8.62 -7.82 24.57
C ALA A 140 8.05 -7.51 23.17
N HIS A 141 8.73 -6.70 22.37
CA HIS A 141 8.30 -6.41 21.00
C HIS A 141 8.39 -7.65 20.09
N ARG A 142 9.44 -8.47 20.24
CA ARG A 142 9.55 -9.77 19.57
C ARG A 142 8.35 -10.66 19.92
N ASP A 143 8.00 -10.77 21.19
CA ASP A 143 6.86 -11.59 21.63
C ASP A 143 5.53 -11.06 21.03
N SER A 144 5.35 -9.74 20.95
CA SER A 144 4.22 -9.14 20.23
C SER A 144 4.19 -9.47 18.72
N CYS A 145 5.34 -9.65 18.08
CA CYS A 145 5.40 -10.10 16.68
C CYS A 145 4.89 -11.55 16.54
N TYR A 146 5.20 -12.42 17.50
CA TYR A 146 4.65 -13.78 17.56
C TYR A 146 3.13 -13.77 17.75
N ASP A 147 2.61 -12.94 18.65
CA ASP A 147 1.16 -12.80 18.86
C ASP A 147 0.44 -12.35 17.58
N PHE A 148 1.01 -11.38 16.86
CA PHE A 148 0.43 -10.91 15.61
C PHE A 148 0.47 -11.97 14.51
N LEU A 149 1.55 -12.76 14.42
CA LEU A 149 1.61 -13.92 13.52
C LEU A 149 0.56 -14.98 13.87
N GLY A 150 0.34 -15.24 15.16
CA GLY A 150 -0.72 -16.12 15.62
C GLY A 150 -2.11 -15.63 15.21
N LEU A 151 -2.35 -14.32 15.31
CA LEU A 151 -3.59 -13.70 14.82
C LEU A 151 -3.75 -13.91 13.31
N LEU A 152 -2.73 -13.61 12.51
CA LEU A 152 -2.78 -13.79 11.06
C LEU A 152 -3.01 -15.25 10.67
N ALA A 153 -2.37 -16.20 11.36
CA ALA A 153 -2.59 -17.62 11.15
C ALA A 153 -4.07 -18.00 11.39
N SER A 154 -4.69 -17.48 12.45
CA SER A 154 -6.11 -17.73 12.71
C SER A 154 -7.01 -17.19 11.60
N ILE A 155 -6.67 -16.03 11.04
CA ILE A 155 -7.40 -15.39 9.93
C ILE A 155 -7.26 -16.22 8.65
N THR A 156 -6.08 -16.78 8.36
CA THR A 156 -5.87 -17.58 7.13
C THR A 156 -6.73 -18.82 7.05
N CYS A 157 -7.17 -19.36 8.19
CA CYS A 157 -8.07 -20.52 8.27
C CYS A 157 -9.53 -20.18 7.95
N GLY A 158 -9.89 -18.90 7.86
CA GLY A 158 -11.25 -18.45 7.55
C GLY A 158 -11.55 -18.40 6.04
N ASP A 159 -12.81 -18.08 5.74
CA ASP A 159 -13.26 -17.78 4.39
C ASP A 159 -12.83 -16.37 4.00
N LEU A 160 -11.96 -16.28 3.00
CA LEU A 160 -11.40 -15.03 2.49
C LEU A 160 -11.66 -14.94 0.98
N THR A 161 -12.01 -13.75 0.51
CA THR A 161 -12.00 -13.44 -0.92
C THR A 161 -10.58 -13.59 -1.50
N PRO A 162 -10.41 -13.71 -2.83
CA PRO A 162 -9.09 -13.83 -3.43
C PRO A 162 -8.12 -12.69 -3.03
N ILE A 163 -8.63 -11.45 -2.98
CA ILE A 163 -7.82 -10.27 -2.61
C ILE A 163 -7.46 -10.29 -1.13
N GLU A 164 -8.41 -10.62 -0.25
CA GLU A 164 -8.14 -10.74 1.19
C GLU A 164 -7.14 -11.87 1.48
N ARG A 165 -7.24 -13.00 0.77
CA ARG A 165 -6.27 -14.10 0.88
C ARG A 165 -4.88 -13.64 0.45
N GLN A 166 -4.78 -12.94 -0.68
CA GLN A 166 -3.51 -12.37 -1.14
C GLN A 166 -2.92 -11.38 -0.13
N LEU A 167 -3.75 -10.49 0.45
CA LEU A 167 -3.35 -9.58 1.51
C LEU A 167 -2.77 -10.34 2.70
N VAL A 168 -3.50 -11.30 3.27
CA VAL A 168 -3.09 -11.98 4.49
C VAL A 168 -1.84 -12.83 4.23
N THR A 169 -1.75 -13.54 3.10
CA THR A 169 -0.54 -14.30 2.73
C THR A 169 0.68 -13.39 2.57
N THR A 170 0.53 -12.24 1.91
CA THR A 170 1.62 -11.27 1.74
C THR A 170 2.03 -10.68 3.08
N LEU A 171 1.05 -10.35 3.93
CA LEU A 171 1.29 -9.81 5.26
C LEU A 171 2.02 -10.82 6.15
N VAL A 172 1.59 -12.09 6.18
CA VAL A 172 2.29 -13.17 6.89
C VAL A 172 3.74 -13.27 6.45
N THR A 173 4.01 -13.24 5.14
CA THR A 173 5.38 -13.30 4.61
C THR A 173 6.26 -12.18 5.15
N ILE A 174 5.74 -10.94 5.15
CA ILE A 174 6.46 -9.76 5.67
C ILE A 174 6.63 -9.85 7.21
N GLN A 175 5.60 -10.29 7.93
CA GLN A 175 5.65 -10.38 9.40
C GLN A 175 6.58 -11.50 9.88
N VAL A 176 6.66 -12.63 9.18
CA VAL A 176 7.64 -13.69 9.48
C VAL A 176 9.06 -13.14 9.35
N HIS A 177 9.35 -12.42 8.26
CA HIS A 177 10.64 -11.75 8.09
C HIS A 177 10.93 -10.75 9.22
N GLY A 178 9.97 -9.89 9.57
CA GLY A 178 10.11 -8.93 10.68
C GLY A 178 10.37 -9.61 12.03
N ARG A 179 9.68 -10.73 12.31
CA ARG A 179 9.91 -11.56 13.49
C ARG A 179 11.31 -12.16 13.47
N ASP A 180 11.76 -12.73 12.35
CA ASP A 180 13.10 -13.32 12.23
C ASP A 180 14.21 -12.28 12.49
N LEU A 181 14.01 -11.04 12.00
CA LEU A 181 14.89 -9.92 12.31
C LEU A 181 14.88 -9.58 13.80
N MET A 182 13.71 -9.62 14.45
CA MET A 182 13.61 -9.42 15.90
C MET A 182 14.31 -10.53 16.69
N ASP A 183 14.13 -11.80 16.31
CA ASP A 183 14.84 -12.94 16.92
C ASP A 183 16.36 -12.74 16.82
N GLN A 184 16.85 -12.34 15.65
CA GLN A 184 18.26 -12.02 15.43
C GLN A 184 18.73 -10.86 16.31
N MET A 185 18.03 -9.72 16.29
CA MET A 185 18.44 -8.52 17.04
C MET A 185 18.40 -8.73 18.55
N VAL A 186 17.45 -9.51 19.06
CA VAL A 186 17.40 -9.88 20.49
C VAL A 186 18.55 -10.82 20.84
N SER A 187 18.85 -11.81 19.99
CA SER A 187 20.00 -12.72 20.21
C SER A 187 21.35 -12.01 20.13
N GLU A 188 21.46 -10.94 19.33
CA GLU A 188 22.65 -10.10 19.21
C GLU A 188 22.72 -9.00 20.30
N GLU A 189 21.74 -8.95 21.21
CA GLU A 189 21.63 -7.95 22.28
C GLU A 189 21.68 -6.50 21.78
N VAL A 190 21.04 -6.24 20.63
CA VAL A 190 20.94 -4.89 20.06
C VAL A 190 20.16 -3.99 21.02
N SER A 191 20.78 -2.89 21.44
CA SER A 191 20.26 -2.05 22.54
C SER A 191 20.29 -0.56 22.23
N ARG A 192 20.85 -0.13 21.09
CA ARG A 192 20.91 1.28 20.68
C ARG A 192 20.53 1.43 19.21
N ILE A 193 19.94 2.57 18.86
CA ILE A 193 19.65 2.94 17.46
C ILE A 193 20.92 2.94 16.59
N SER A 194 22.07 3.27 17.18
CA SER A 194 23.37 3.32 16.49
C SER A 194 23.94 1.95 16.15
N ASP A 195 23.40 0.87 16.71
CA ASP A 195 23.94 -0.48 16.55
C ASP A 195 23.75 -0.97 15.12
N PHE A 196 24.76 -1.66 14.60
CA PHE A 196 24.76 -2.10 13.22
C PHE A 196 23.60 -3.07 12.91
N GLY A 197 23.20 -3.90 13.88
CA GLY A 197 22.07 -4.83 13.76
C GLY A 197 20.77 -4.15 13.33
N TRP A 198 20.50 -2.95 13.84
CA TRP A 198 19.37 -2.11 13.43
C TRP A 198 19.69 -1.27 12.19
N ARG A 199 20.86 -0.62 12.14
CA ARG A 199 21.21 0.30 11.04
C ARG A 199 21.26 -0.35 9.66
N LYS A 200 21.51 -1.65 9.58
CA LYS A 200 21.54 -2.40 8.31
C LYS A 200 20.14 -2.67 7.74
N GLN A 201 19.07 -2.44 8.50
CA GLN A 201 17.69 -2.72 8.09
C GLN A 201 17.08 -1.58 7.26
N LEU A 202 16.15 -1.93 6.38
CA LEU A 202 15.34 -0.96 5.64
C LEU A 202 14.34 -0.30 6.60
N ARG A 203 14.28 1.04 6.59
CA ARG A 203 13.38 1.81 7.46
C ARG A 203 12.24 2.44 6.70
N PHE A 204 11.06 2.34 7.28
CA PHE A 204 9.84 2.96 6.79
C PHE A 204 9.38 4.00 7.79
N GLU A 205 9.23 5.24 7.33
CA GLU A 205 8.83 6.36 8.17
C GLU A 205 7.70 7.13 7.51
N TRP A 206 6.70 7.49 8.32
CA TRP A 206 5.67 8.44 7.91
C TRP A 206 5.97 9.81 8.50
N LEU A 207 6.58 10.67 7.69
CA LEU A 207 6.84 12.03 8.08
C LEU A 207 5.58 12.88 7.88
N PRO A 208 5.12 13.63 8.91
CA PRO A 208 4.14 14.68 8.68
C PRO A 208 4.71 15.65 7.65
N ARG A 209 3.85 16.25 6.82
CA ARG A 209 4.27 17.35 5.94
C ARG A 209 4.98 18.38 6.80
N SER A 210 6.29 18.53 6.60
CA SER A 210 7.06 19.66 7.09
C SER A 210 6.27 20.89 6.67
N GLY A 211 5.79 21.69 7.64
CA GLY A 211 5.07 22.91 7.35
C GLY A 211 5.94 23.79 6.46
N GLY A 212 5.62 23.80 5.16
CA GLY A 212 6.16 24.79 4.25
C GLY A 212 5.60 26.13 4.69
N SER A 213 6.49 27.02 5.07
CA SER A 213 6.26 28.46 5.14
C SER A 213 5.61 28.97 3.85
#